data_AF-C9YBU4-F1
#
_entry.id   AF-C9YBU4-F1
#
_cell.length_a   1.000
_cell.length_b   1.000
_cell.length_c   1.000
_cell.angle_alpha   90.00
_cell.angle_beta   90.00
_cell.angle_gamma   90.00
#
_symmetry.space_group_name_H-M   'P 1'
#
loop_
_entity.id
_entity.type
_entity.pdbx_description
1 polymer ?
#
loop_
_entity_poly.entity_id
_entity_poly.type
_entity_poly.pdbx_seq_one_letter_code
_entity_poly.pdbx_strand_id
1 'polypeptide(L)'
;MRIVIPANAGGGWDQTGRALGTAMISAGVVDEIDYENKGGKGGTIGLAYYAEKYAADPNTLIMGGTVMVGAVALQKPAIDMGTLAPLARLTSDYLVMVVAATRPSRMPLTSQPP
;
A
#
# COMPACT_ATOMS: atom_id res chain seq x y z
N MET A 1 -6.01 3.98 17.74
CA MET A 1 -6.17 3.30 16.42
C MET A 1 -4.79 2.90 15.92
N ARG A 2 -4.66 1.81 15.15
CA ARG A 2 -3.38 1.39 14.57
C ARG A 2 -3.43 1.32 13.04
N ILE A 3 -2.33 1.69 12.39
CA ILE A 3 -2.13 1.51 10.95
C ILE A 3 -0.86 0.68 10.72
N VAL A 4 -1.05 -0.56 10.25
CA VAL A 4 0.04 -1.42 9.76
C VAL A 4 0.41 -0.99 8.34
N ILE A 5 1.68 -0.69 8.15
CA ILE A 5 2.26 -0.25 6.88
C ILE A 5 3.18 -1.36 6.39
N PRO A 6 2.80 -2.14 5.34
CA PRO A 6 3.59 -3.25 4.84
C PRO A 6 4.76 -2.80 3.93
N ALA A 7 5.47 -1.75 4.36
CA ALA A 7 6.61 -1.14 3.71
C ALA A 7 7.60 -0.60 4.76
N ASN A 8 8.82 -0.32 4.34
CA ASN A 8 9.82 0.35 5.18
C ASN A 8 9.40 1.81 5.43
N ALA A 9 9.82 2.36 6.59
CA ALA A 9 9.60 3.76 6.93
C ALA A 9 10.19 4.69 5.85
N GLY A 10 9.52 5.81 5.59
CA GLY A 10 9.90 6.79 4.56
C GLY A 10 9.46 6.44 3.13
N GLY A 11 9.01 5.21 2.87
CA GLY A 11 8.48 4.81 1.56
C GLY A 11 7.09 5.37 1.26
N GLY A 12 6.62 5.20 0.01
CA GLY A 12 5.33 5.74 -0.44
C GLY A 12 4.14 5.35 0.44
N TRP A 13 3.97 4.06 0.76
CA TRP A 13 2.89 3.61 1.67
C TRP A 13 3.03 4.14 3.10
N ASP A 14 4.25 4.41 3.57
CA ASP A 14 4.45 5.02 4.89
C ASP A 14 3.96 6.46 4.91
N GLN A 15 4.29 7.23 3.88
CA GLN A 15 3.79 8.60 3.72
C GLN A 15 2.26 8.62 3.56
N THR A 16 1.69 7.73 2.75
CA THR A 16 0.23 7.62 2.60
C THR A 16 -0.45 7.25 3.92
N GLY A 17 0.07 6.27 4.67
CA GLY A 17 -0.51 5.85 5.95
C GLY A 17 -0.45 6.97 7.01
N ARG A 18 0.67 7.72 7.06
CA ARG A 18 0.81 8.87 7.95
C ARG A 18 -0.09 10.04 7.58
N ALA A 19 -0.25 10.31 6.28
CA ALA A 19 -1.19 11.31 5.78
C ALA A 19 -2.64 10.92 6.13
N LEU A 20 -3.01 9.65 5.97
CA LEU A 20 -4.32 9.14 6.40
C LEU A 20 -4.52 9.38 7.90
N GLY A 21 -3.57 8.97 8.74
CA GLY A 21 -3.70 9.15 10.18
C GLY A 21 -3.83 10.62 10.60
N THR A 22 -3.07 11.52 9.95
CA THR A 22 -3.20 12.97 10.15
C THR A 22 -4.60 13.47 9.80
N ALA A 23 -5.17 13.00 8.69
CA ALA A 23 -6.52 13.34 8.27
C ALA A 23 -7.58 12.82 9.26
N MET A 24 -7.41 11.60 9.77
CA MET A 24 -8.32 11.01 10.76
C MET A 24 -8.33 11.77 12.08
N ILE A 25 -7.15 12.15 12.58
CA ILE A 25 -7.04 13.00 13.78
C ILE A 25 -7.69 14.37 13.53
N SER A 26 -7.40 14.99 12.39
CA SER A 26 -7.96 16.31 12.04
C SER A 26 -9.49 16.28 11.89
N ALA A 27 -10.05 15.15 11.46
CA ALA A 27 -11.49 14.94 11.36
C ALA A 27 -12.15 14.60 12.71
N GLY A 28 -11.37 14.44 13.79
CA GLY A 28 -11.87 14.10 15.13
C GLY A 28 -12.43 12.68 15.25
N VAL A 29 -12.08 11.77 14.32
CA VAL A 29 -12.56 10.38 14.35
C VAL A 29 -11.68 9.45 15.18
N VAL A 30 -10.46 9.90 15.51
CA VAL A 30 -9.49 9.20 16.37
C VAL A 30 -8.63 10.23 17.11
N ASP A 31 -8.26 9.93 18.34
CA ASP A 31 -7.38 10.82 19.13
C ASP A 31 -5.89 10.59 18.82
N GLU A 32 -5.51 9.32 18.60
CA GLU A 32 -4.13 8.91 18.38
C GLU A 32 -4.03 7.74 17.40
N ILE A 33 -2.96 7.75 16.60
CA ILE A 33 -2.58 6.69 15.67
C ILE A 33 -1.22 6.10 16.06
N ASP A 34 -1.18 4.79 16.24
CA ASP A 34 0.05 4.01 16.28
C ASP A 34 0.39 3.46 14.88
N TYR A 35 1.67 3.51 14.52
CA TYR A 35 2.16 3.10 13.20
C TYR A 35 3.13 1.93 13.31
N GLU A 36 2.85 0.85 12.59
CA GLU A 36 3.76 -0.30 12.53
C GLU A 36 4.25 -0.56 11.10
N ASN A 37 5.52 -0.24 10.83
CA ASN A 37 6.15 -0.57 9.57
C ASN A 37 6.65 -2.03 9.56
N LYS A 38 6.14 -2.84 8.62
CA LYS A 38 6.54 -4.24 8.40
C LYS A 38 6.80 -4.49 6.91
N GLY A 39 7.97 -4.05 6.44
CA GLY A 39 8.37 -4.17 5.04
C GLY A 39 8.86 -5.57 4.64
N GLY A 40 8.88 -5.80 3.33
CA GLY A 40 9.54 -6.96 2.71
C GLY A 40 8.64 -7.72 1.71
N LYS A 41 9.28 -8.31 0.70
CA LYS A 41 8.63 -9.12 -0.36
C LYS A 41 7.43 -8.46 -1.06
N GLY A 42 7.48 -7.14 -1.28
CA GLY A 42 6.37 -6.40 -1.88
C GLY A 42 5.14 -6.24 -0.97
N GLY A 43 5.33 -6.43 0.35
CA GLY A 43 4.31 -6.22 1.37
C GLY A 43 3.69 -7.51 1.92
N THR A 44 4.01 -8.67 1.36
CA THR A 44 3.42 -9.96 1.79
C THR A 44 3.83 -10.37 3.22
N ILE A 45 4.99 -9.92 3.70
CA ILE A 45 5.39 -10.13 5.11
C ILE A 45 4.49 -9.33 6.06
N GLY A 46 4.25 -8.05 5.76
CA GLY A 46 3.36 -7.22 6.56
C GLY A 46 1.89 -7.67 6.47
N LEU A 47 1.48 -8.21 5.32
CA LEU A 47 0.16 -8.85 5.16
C LEU A 47 -0.01 -10.06 6.08
N ALA A 48 0.93 -11.00 6.08
CA ALA A 48 0.89 -12.17 6.96
C ALA A 48 0.90 -11.74 8.43
N TYR A 49 1.78 -10.80 8.79
CA TYR A 49 1.84 -10.24 10.15
C TYR A 49 0.50 -9.62 10.60
N TYR A 50 -0.15 -8.84 9.74
CA TYR A 50 -1.47 -8.28 10.05
C TYR A 50 -2.53 -9.37 10.20
N ALA A 51 -2.56 -10.34 9.27
CA ALA A 51 -3.56 -11.41 9.31
C ALA A 51 -3.43 -12.25 10.58
N GLU A 52 -2.19 -12.56 10.99
CA GLU A 52 -1.91 -13.35 12.20
C GLU A 52 -2.24 -12.58 13.49
N LYS A 53 -1.93 -11.28 13.54
CA LYS A 53 -1.98 -10.51 14.79
C LYS A 53 -3.26 -9.69 14.96
N TYR A 54 -3.84 -9.20 13.87
CA TYR A 54 -4.84 -8.14 13.87
C TYR A 54 -6.07 -8.40 13.01
N ALA A 55 -6.21 -9.56 12.34
CA ALA A 55 -7.36 -9.82 11.47
C ALA A 55 -8.73 -9.68 12.15
N ALA A 56 -8.80 -9.94 13.47
CA ALA A 56 -10.02 -9.80 14.27
C ALA A 56 -10.07 -8.48 15.08
N ASP A 57 -9.10 -7.58 14.91
CA ASP A 57 -9.05 -6.31 15.64
C ASP A 57 -9.68 -5.18 14.80
N PRO A 58 -10.87 -4.67 15.19
CA PRO A 58 -11.55 -3.61 14.44
C PRO A 58 -10.85 -2.25 14.53
N ASN A 59 -9.87 -2.08 15.42
CA ASN A 59 -9.14 -0.82 15.61
C ASN A 59 -7.78 -0.81 14.90
N THR A 60 -7.52 -1.79 14.04
CA THR A 60 -6.28 -1.89 13.28
C THR A 60 -6.57 -1.95 11.78
N LEU A 61 -5.90 -1.08 11.03
CA LEU A 61 -5.98 -0.98 9.58
C LEU A 61 -4.67 -1.48 8.95
N ILE A 62 -4.74 -1.97 7.72
CA ILE A 62 -3.55 -2.26 6.90
C ILE A 62 -3.56 -1.46 5.61
N MET A 63 -2.42 -0.84 5.29
CA MET A 63 -2.19 -0.20 4.00
C MET A 63 -1.93 -1.27 2.92
N GLY A 64 -2.37 -1.00 1.69
CA GLY A 64 -2.12 -1.90 0.57
C GLY A 64 -2.19 -1.18 -0.76
N GLY A 65 -1.91 -1.91 -1.85
CA GLY A 65 -1.98 -1.35 -3.19
C GLY A 65 -1.44 -2.31 -4.25
N THR A 66 -1.28 -1.81 -5.47
CA THR A 66 -0.95 -2.59 -6.66
C THR A 66 0.36 -3.38 -6.55
N VAL A 67 1.34 -2.87 -5.79
CA VAL A 67 2.59 -3.60 -5.50
C VAL A 67 2.33 -4.89 -4.73
N MET A 68 1.43 -4.87 -3.74
CA MET A 68 1.04 -6.07 -2.99
C MET A 68 0.30 -7.06 -3.89
N VAL A 69 -0.61 -6.57 -4.74
CA VAL A 69 -1.34 -7.40 -5.71
C VAL A 69 -0.37 -8.15 -6.61
N GLY A 70 0.60 -7.45 -7.19
CA GLY A 70 1.64 -8.07 -8.02
C GLY A 70 2.49 -9.07 -7.24
N ALA A 71 2.87 -8.74 -6.00
CA ALA A 71 3.64 -9.62 -5.14
C ALA A 71 2.89 -10.91 -4.79
N VAL A 72 1.61 -10.83 -4.43
CA VAL A 72 0.74 -11.99 -4.16
C VAL A 72 0.58 -12.85 -5.41
N ALA A 73 0.32 -12.24 -6.57
CA ALA A 73 0.18 -12.96 -7.83
C ALA A 73 1.45 -13.73 -8.23
N LEU A 74 2.63 -13.14 -8.00
CA LEU A 74 3.91 -13.76 -8.35
C LEU A 74 4.39 -14.79 -7.32
N GLN A 75 4.23 -14.50 -6.03
CA GLN A 75 4.82 -15.29 -4.95
C GLN A 75 3.89 -16.38 -4.41
N LYS A 76 2.58 -16.25 -4.64
CA LYS A 76 1.54 -17.19 -4.14
C LYS A 76 1.72 -17.53 -2.65
N PRO A 77 1.81 -16.50 -1.76
CA PRO A 77 1.93 -16.75 -0.34
C PRO A 77 0.70 -17.49 0.21
N ALA A 78 0.86 -18.21 1.32
CA ALA A 78 -0.25 -18.91 1.96
C ALA A 78 -1.34 -17.96 2.50
N ILE A 79 -0.93 -16.77 2.95
CA ILE A 79 -1.84 -15.68 3.31
C ILE A 79 -1.87 -14.66 2.18
N ASP A 80 -3.07 -14.42 1.65
CA ASP A 80 -3.31 -13.48 0.56
C ASP A 80 -4.30 -12.37 0.95
N MET A 81 -4.57 -11.47 0.00
CA MET A 81 -5.44 -10.31 0.22
C MET A 81 -6.93 -10.68 0.30
N GLY A 82 -7.32 -11.91 -0.05
CA GLY A 82 -8.69 -12.40 0.10
C GLY A 82 -9.11 -12.56 1.56
N THR A 83 -8.14 -12.60 2.48
CA THR A 83 -8.37 -12.60 3.93
C THR A 83 -8.68 -11.22 4.50
N LEU A 84 -8.51 -10.14 3.72
CA LEU A 84 -8.74 -8.77 4.17
C LEU A 84 -10.16 -8.29 3.85
N ALA A 85 -10.72 -7.48 4.75
CA ALA A 85 -11.92 -6.69 4.45
C ALA A 85 -11.53 -5.37 3.77
N PRO A 86 -11.91 -5.13 2.49
CA PRO A 86 -11.60 -3.86 1.83
C PRO A 86 -12.42 -2.72 2.43
N LEU A 87 -11.78 -1.59 2.73
CA LEU A 87 -12.45 -0.42 3.32
C LEU A 87 -12.63 0.72 2.30
N ALA A 88 -11.52 1.20 1.75
CA ALA A 88 -11.52 2.33 0.83
C ALA A 88 -10.27 2.32 -0.06
N ARG A 89 -10.40 2.91 -1.26
CA ARG A 89 -9.26 3.26 -2.11
C ARG A 89 -8.90 4.73 -1.88
N LEU A 90 -7.65 4.99 -1.52
CA LEU A 90 -7.19 6.34 -1.15
C LEU A 90 -6.50 7.07 -2.31
N THR A 91 -5.65 6.37 -3.06
CA THR A 91 -4.93 6.93 -4.22
C THR A 91 -5.19 6.10 -5.47
N SER A 92 -4.98 6.72 -6.61
CA SER A 92 -4.99 6.07 -7.93
C SER A 92 -3.94 6.75 -8.78
N ASP A 93 -2.90 6.01 -9.15
CA ASP A 93 -1.72 6.55 -9.81
C ASP A 93 -1.49 5.85 -11.16
N TYR A 94 -1.13 6.62 -12.19
CA TYR A 94 -0.74 6.05 -13.49
C TYR A 94 0.77 5.76 -13.50
N LEU A 95 1.14 4.58 -13.97
CA LEU A 95 2.55 4.24 -14.20
C LEU A 95 3.07 5.00 -15.42
N VAL A 96 4.14 5.77 -15.23
CA VAL A 96 4.82 6.49 -16.31
C VAL A 96 6.20 5.88 -16.56
N MET A 97 6.55 5.71 -17.84
CA MET A 97 7.89 5.33 -18.25
C MET A 97 8.70 6.58 -18.50
N VAL A 98 9.76 6.77 -17.71
CA VAL A 98 10.70 7.89 -17.86
C VAL A 98 12.03 7.39 -18.39
N VAL A 99 12.63 8.15 -19.31
CA VAL A 99 13.98 7.92 -19.83
C VAL A 99 14.84 9.15 -19.56
N ALA A 100 16.16 8.96 -19.41
CA ALA A 100 17.07 10.09 -19.26
C ALA A 100 16.99 11.00 -20.49
N ALA A 101 16.95 12.32 -20.28
CA ALA A 101 16.82 13.31 -21.36
C ALA A 101 17.93 13.22 -22.41
N THR A 102 19.10 12.67 -22.05
CA THR A 102 20.28 12.51 -22.91
C THR A 102 20.27 11.23 -23.73
N ARG A 103 19.27 10.35 -23.57
CA ARG A 103 19.12 9.13 -24.38
C ARG A 103 18.31 9.46 -25.64
N PRO A 104 18.71 9.02 -26.85
CA PRO A 104 17.87 9.12 -28.04
C PRO A 104 16.60 8.29 -27.81
N SER A 105 15.47 8.96 -27.58
CA SER A 105 14.21 8.28 -27.26
C SER A 105 13.60 7.70 -28.53
N ARG A 106 13.70 6.38 -28.72
CA ARG A 106 12.74 5.65 -29.57
C ARG A 106 11.56 5.26 -28.70
N MET A 107 10.67 6.22 -28.41
CA MET A 107 9.41 5.96 -27.72
C MET A 107 8.33 5.72 -28.79
N PRO A 108 7.66 4.56 -28.86
CA PRO A 108 6.48 4.42 -29.70
C PRO A 108 5.32 5.16 -29.01
N LEU A 109 5.04 6.38 -29.49
CA LEU A 109 3.77 7.03 -29.23
C LEU A 109 2.72 6.35 -30.13
N THR A 110 1.86 5.50 -29.54
CA THR A 110 0.41 5.42 -29.85
C THR A 110 -0.20 4.23 -29.11
N SER A 111 -1.00 4.52 -28.09
CA SER A 111 -2.23 3.76 -27.84
C SER A 111 -3.34 4.78 -27.63
N GLN A 112 -4.02 5.16 -28.71
CA GLN A 112 -5.36 5.72 -28.56
C GLN A 112 -6.27 4.62 -27.96
N PRO A 113 -7.13 4.93 -26.99
CA PRO A 113 -8.11 3.97 -26.49
C PRO A 113 -9.21 3.73 -27.56
N PRO A 114 -9.85 2.55 -27.55
CA PRO A 114 -11.04 2.29 -28.36
C PRO A 114 -12.26 3.11 -27.91
#